data_AF-A0A6C0CTB5-F1
#
_entry.id   AF-A0A6C0CTB5-F1
#
_cell.length_a   1.000
_cell.length_b   1.000
_cell.length_c   1.000
_cell.angle_alpha   90.00
_cell.angle_beta   90.00
_cell.angle_gamma   90.00
#
_symmetry.space_group_name_H-M   'P 1'
#
loop_
_entity.id
_entity.type
_entity.pdbx_description
1 polymer ?
#
loop_
_entity_poly.entity_id
_entity_poly.type
_entity_poly.pdbx_seq_one_letter_code
_entity_poly.pdbx_strand_id
1 'polypeptide(L)'
;MCQFIMLSTCLFLIPSVYACCMNVYPLSMVSIVTFIASMNYWYDPVPGYRKNIDIIIAWLDFLIYFNSGILYIHELPVHLLAWPNTLLILYLYQRSCKNALKRKNKWIVYHVLFHFAVVLNQCLIIQSIVKLRN
;
A
#
# COMPACT_ATOMS: atom_id res chain seq x y z
N MET A 1 -7.59 17.81 -7.50
CA MET A 1 -7.04 16.59 -8.14
C MET A 1 -6.18 15.80 -7.15
N CYS A 2 -5.11 16.39 -6.60
CA CYS A 2 -4.25 15.73 -5.60
C CYS A 2 -4.97 15.42 -4.27
N GLN A 3 -6.03 16.17 -3.93
CA GLN A 3 -6.88 15.93 -2.75
C GLN A 3 -7.43 14.50 -2.68
N PHE A 4 -7.83 13.89 -3.80
CA PHE A 4 -8.31 12.50 -3.79
C PHE A 4 -7.20 11.50 -3.47
N ILE A 5 -5.97 11.79 -3.88
CA ILE A 5 -4.81 10.95 -3.61
C ILE A 5 -4.36 11.10 -2.16
N MET A 6 -4.35 12.33 -1.64
CA MET A 6 -4.12 12.57 -0.22
C MET A 6 -5.16 11.83 0.63
N LEU A 7 -6.45 11.93 0.28
CA LEU A 7 -7.52 11.22 0.98
C LEU A 7 -7.32 9.70 0.90
N SER A 8 -6.99 9.15 -0.26
CA SER A 8 -6.69 7.71 -0.38
C SER A 8 -5.39 7.32 0.33
N THR A 9 -4.46 8.25 0.57
CA THR A 9 -3.24 7.99 1.35
C THR A 9 -3.59 7.74 2.82
N CYS A 10 -4.64 8.38 3.35
CA CYS A 10 -5.12 8.11 4.70
C CYS A 10 -5.53 6.63 4.92
N LEU A 11 -5.80 5.87 3.85
CA LEU A 11 -6.10 4.44 3.96
C LEU A 11 -4.93 3.64 4.56
N PHE A 12 -3.68 4.09 4.42
CA PHE A 12 -2.51 3.44 5.04
C PHE A 12 -2.54 3.52 6.58
N LEU A 13 -3.38 4.37 7.19
CA LEU A 13 -3.62 4.35 8.63
C LEU A 13 -4.41 3.12 9.07
N ILE A 14 -5.23 2.51 8.20
CA ILE A 14 -6.01 1.31 8.51
C ILE A 14 -5.11 0.12 8.88
N PRO A 15 -4.18 -0.33 8.02
CA PRO A 15 -3.30 -1.45 8.35
C PRO A 15 -2.32 -1.07 9.47
N SER A 16 -1.96 0.22 9.60
CA SER A 16 -1.18 0.71 10.75
C SER A 16 -1.89 0.46 12.09
N VAL A 17 -3.13 0.96 12.22
CA VAL A 17 -3.93 0.81 13.45
C VAL A 17 -4.24 -0.66 13.69
N TYR A 18 -4.62 -1.40 12.64
CA TYR A 18 -4.92 -2.81 12.75
C TYR A 18 -3.72 -3.64 13.24
N ALA A 19 -2.53 -3.43 12.66
CA ALA A 19 -1.29 -4.07 13.11
C ALA A 19 -0.94 -3.69 14.57
N CYS A 20 -1.14 -2.43 14.96
CA CYS A 20 -0.91 -1.96 16.33
C CYS A 20 -1.81 -2.69 17.33
N CYS A 21 -3.13 -2.71 17.08
CA CYS A 21 -4.11 -3.42 17.91
C CYS A 21 -3.82 -4.93 18.04
N MET A 22 -3.15 -5.51 17.05
CA MET A 22 -2.81 -6.92 17.00
C MET A 22 -1.38 -7.24 17.45
N ASN A 23 -0.67 -6.26 18.03
CA ASN A 23 0.72 -6.40 18.50
C ASN A 23 1.73 -6.78 17.39
N VAL A 24 1.48 -6.38 16.14
CA VAL A 24 2.40 -6.53 14.99
C VAL A 24 3.09 -5.19 14.69
N TYR A 25 3.74 -4.64 15.71
CA TYR A 25 4.30 -3.29 15.70
C TYR A 25 5.24 -2.95 14.52
N PRO A 26 6.12 -3.85 14.04
CA PRO A 26 6.97 -3.54 12.89
C PRO A 26 6.18 -3.17 11.64
N LEU A 27 5.11 -3.91 11.31
CA LEU A 27 4.26 -3.61 10.16
C LEU A 27 3.43 -2.34 10.37
N SER A 28 3.01 -2.06 11.61
CA SER A 28 2.35 -0.80 11.95
C SER A 28 3.23 0.41 11.62
N MET A 29 4.51 0.35 12.02
CA MET A 29 5.47 1.42 11.75
C MET A 29 5.73 1.60 10.25
N VAL A 30 5.84 0.51 9.49
CA VAL A 30 6.01 0.56 8.03
C VAL A 30 4.84 1.33 7.38
N SER A 31 3.59 0.98 7.71
CA SER A 31 2.41 1.70 7.18
C SER A 31 2.36 3.17 7.60
N ILE A 32 2.79 3.52 8.82
CA ILE A 32 2.87 4.92 9.28
C ILE A 32 3.91 5.71 8.47
N VAL A 33 5.09 5.13 8.26
CA VAL A 33 6.16 5.78 7.48
C VAL A 33 5.71 5.97 6.03
N THR A 34 5.05 4.97 5.44
CA THR A 34 4.43 5.08 4.10
C THR A 34 3.39 6.19 4.04
N PHE A 35 2.49 6.26 5.02
CA PHE A 35 1.49 7.33 5.13
C PHE A 35 2.15 8.72 5.19
N ILE A 36 3.14 8.91 6.06
CA ILE A 36 3.81 10.21 6.25
C ILE A 36 4.57 10.61 4.99
N ALA A 37 5.37 9.71 4.42
CA ALA A 37 6.15 9.98 3.22
C ALA A 37 5.26 10.37 2.04
N SER A 38 4.17 9.62 1.85
CA SER A 38 3.27 9.84 0.73
C SER A 38 2.41 11.10 0.92
N MET A 39 1.89 11.35 2.12
CA MET A 39 1.16 12.57 2.42
C MET A 39 2.05 13.81 2.21
N ASN A 40 3.31 13.74 2.63
CA ASN A 40 4.28 14.83 2.47
C ASN A 40 4.56 15.18 1.00
N TYR A 41 4.58 14.18 0.10
CA TYR A 41 4.70 14.44 -1.34
C TYR A 41 3.37 14.93 -1.95
N TRP A 42 2.24 14.28 -1.64
CA TRP A 42 0.97 14.57 -2.30
C TRP A 42 0.29 15.87 -1.84
N TYR A 43 0.69 16.42 -0.69
CA TYR A 43 0.31 17.76 -0.27
C TYR A 43 0.70 18.83 -1.31
N ASP A 44 1.90 18.71 -1.87
CA ASP A 44 2.44 19.62 -2.88
C ASP A 44 3.36 18.85 -3.84
N PRO A 45 2.78 18.22 -4.90
CA PRO A 45 3.48 17.23 -5.73
C PRO A 45 4.37 17.87 -6.79
N VAL A 46 5.40 18.56 -6.31
CA VAL A 46 6.47 19.12 -7.13
C VAL A 46 7.59 18.07 -7.27
N PRO A 47 8.13 17.84 -8.49
CA PRO A 47 9.28 16.96 -8.67
C PRO A 47 10.45 17.37 -7.77
N GLY A 48 11.10 16.39 -7.13
CA GLY A 48 12.22 16.65 -6.24
C GLY A 48 12.42 15.54 -5.21
N TYR A 49 13.10 15.86 -4.11
CA TYR A 49 13.44 14.88 -3.07
C TYR A 49 12.21 14.26 -2.40
N ARG A 50 11.13 15.03 -2.17
CA ARG A 50 9.87 14.52 -1.58
C ARG A 50 9.30 13.36 -2.38
N LYS A 51 9.26 13.51 -3.71
CA LYS A 51 8.84 12.46 -4.64
C LYS A 51 9.73 11.23 -4.56
N ASN A 52 11.05 11.43 -4.54
CA ASN A 52 11.99 10.31 -4.50
C ASN A 52 11.86 9.52 -3.20
N ILE A 53 11.68 10.22 -2.06
CA ILE A 53 11.43 9.59 -0.76
C ILE A 53 10.13 8.78 -0.81
N ASP A 54 9.02 9.36 -1.26
CA ASP A 54 7.73 8.65 -1.40
C ASP A 54 7.88 7.35 -2.22
N ILE A 55 8.53 7.43 -3.39
CA ILE A 55 8.77 6.26 -4.23
C ILE A 55 9.64 5.21 -3.53
N ILE A 56 10.74 5.60 -2.90
CA ILE A 56 11.64 4.68 -2.20
C ILE A 56 10.90 3.98 -1.05
N ILE A 57 10.16 4.74 -0.24
CA ILE A 57 9.39 4.20 0.88
C ILE A 57 8.29 3.26 0.37
N ALA A 58 7.57 3.62 -0.69
CA ALA A 58 6.54 2.76 -1.27
C ALA A 58 7.11 1.42 -1.79
N TRP A 59 8.32 1.42 -2.36
CA TRP A 59 9.00 0.19 -2.77
C TRP A 59 9.43 -0.66 -1.56
N LEU A 60 9.97 -0.04 -0.51
CA LEU A 60 10.34 -0.76 0.71
C LEU A 60 9.12 -1.36 1.40
N ASP A 61 8.04 -0.60 1.52
CA ASP A 61 6.75 -1.06 2.04
C ASP A 61 6.24 -2.28 1.26
N PHE A 62 6.21 -2.17 -0.08
CA PHE A 62 5.80 -3.28 -0.94
C PHE A 62 6.68 -4.51 -0.72
N LEU A 63 8.00 -4.37 -0.68
CA LEU A 63 8.93 -5.48 -0.47
C LEU A 63 8.75 -6.14 0.90
N ILE A 64 8.59 -5.34 1.97
CA ILE A 64 8.39 -5.85 3.32
C ILE A 64 7.09 -6.66 3.40
N TYR A 65 5.98 -6.11 2.90
CA TYR A 65 4.71 -6.81 2.90
C TYR A 65 4.70 -8.01 1.95
N PHE A 66 5.31 -7.91 0.77
CA PHE A 66 5.40 -9.02 -0.18
C PHE A 66 6.16 -10.21 0.44
N ASN A 67 7.34 -9.97 1.03
CA ASN A 67 8.09 -11.02 1.73
C ASN A 67 7.31 -11.57 2.92
N SER A 68 6.63 -10.72 3.69
CA SER A 68 5.76 -11.17 4.79
C SER A 68 4.62 -12.04 4.27
N GLY A 69 4.05 -11.72 3.11
CA GLY A 69 3.03 -12.52 2.45
C GLY A 69 3.52 -13.91 2.07
N ILE A 70 4.74 -14.03 1.51
CA ILE A 70 5.39 -15.32 1.23
C ILE A 70 5.54 -16.15 2.50
N LEU A 71 5.96 -15.51 3.60
CA LEU A 71 6.32 -16.22 4.83
C LEU A 71 5.11 -16.64 5.67
N TYR A 72 4.03 -15.86 5.68
CA TYR A 72 2.96 -16.03 6.67
C TYR A 72 1.59 -16.41 6.10
N ILE A 73 1.34 -16.28 4.78
CA ILE A 73 0.06 -16.68 4.20
C ILE A 73 0.08 -18.18 3.88
N HIS A 74 -0.48 -18.99 4.79
CA HIS A 74 -0.61 -20.44 4.59
C HIS A 74 -2.04 -20.91 4.32
N GLU A 75 -3.04 -20.11 4.68
CA GLU A 75 -4.44 -20.54 4.57
C GLU A 75 -4.94 -20.41 3.14
N LEU A 76 -5.49 -21.49 2.59
CA LEU A 76 -5.97 -21.52 1.22
C LEU A 76 -6.93 -20.36 0.88
N PRO A 77 -7.94 -20.02 1.71
CA PRO A 77 -8.83 -18.89 1.39
C PRO A 77 -8.10 -17.55 1.30
N VAL A 78 -7.13 -17.29 2.19
CA VAL A 78 -6.35 -16.06 2.17
C VAL A 78 -5.38 -16.05 0.99
N HIS A 79 -4.79 -17.20 0.67
CA HIS A 79 -3.90 -17.37 -0.48
C HIS A 79 -4.61 -17.05 -1.80
N LEU A 80 -5.86 -17.51 -1.96
CA LEU A 80 -6.69 -17.24 -3.15
C LEU A 80 -7.12 -15.78 -3.28
N LEU A 81 -7.09 -15.00 -2.21
CA LEU A 81 -7.39 -13.57 -2.25
C LEU A 81 -6.13 -12.72 -2.40
N ALA A 82 -5.10 -12.98 -1.60
CA ALA A 82 -3.92 -12.13 -1.50
C ALA A 82 -3.04 -12.16 -2.78
N TRP A 83 -2.81 -13.33 -3.38
CA TRP A 83 -1.94 -13.41 -4.55
C TRP A 83 -2.56 -12.82 -5.82
N PRO A 84 -3.83 -13.10 -6.15
CA PRO A 84 -4.49 -12.39 -7.24
C PRO A 84 -4.57 -10.88 -6.98
N ASN A 85 -4.82 -10.46 -5.72
CA ASN A 85 -4.79 -9.05 -5.36
C ASN A 85 -3.39 -8.42 -5.53
N THR A 86 -2.32 -9.16 -5.28
CA THR A 86 -0.94 -8.70 -5.54
C THR A 86 -0.72 -8.45 -7.04
N LEU A 87 -1.21 -9.32 -7.92
CA LEU A 87 -1.17 -9.09 -9.37
C LEU A 87 -2.02 -7.86 -9.77
N LEU A 88 -3.17 -7.68 -9.13
CA LEU A 88 -4.02 -6.50 -9.33
C LEU A 88 -3.31 -5.21 -8.92
N ILE A 89 -2.59 -5.20 -7.79
CA ILE A 89 -1.77 -4.06 -7.33
C ILE A 89 -0.76 -3.66 -8.41
N LEU A 90 0.01 -4.62 -8.93
CA LEU A 90 1.00 -4.38 -9.99
C LEU A 90 0.36 -3.82 -11.25
N TYR A 91 -0.78 -4.39 -11.66
CA TYR A 91 -1.56 -3.91 -12.80
C TYR A 91 -2.05 -2.47 -12.61
N LEU A 92 -2.64 -2.15 -11.46
CA LEU A 92 -3.16 -0.82 -11.14
C LEU A 92 -2.05 0.22 -11.09
N TYR A 93 -0.91 -0.11 -10.47
CA TYR A 93 0.28 0.74 -10.46
C TYR A 93 0.76 1.04 -11.88
N GLN A 94 0.96 0.00 -12.71
CA GLN A 94 1.39 0.17 -14.10
C GLN A 94 0.41 1.04 -14.90
N ARG A 95 -0.90 0.82 -14.73
CA ARG A 95 -1.94 1.62 -15.40
C ARG A 95 -1.96 3.06 -14.91
N SER A 96 -1.74 3.30 -13.61
CA SER A 96 -1.63 4.64 -13.05
C SER A 96 -0.46 5.39 -13.70
N CYS A 97 0.75 4.82 -13.68
CA CYS A 97 1.94 5.41 -14.29
C CYS A 97 1.75 5.70 -15.78
N LYS A 98 1.23 4.73 -16.55
CA LYS A 98 1.02 4.88 -18.00
C LYS A 98 0.01 5.98 -18.34
N ASN A 99 -1.06 6.13 -17.55
CA ASN A 99 -2.05 7.20 -17.79
C ASN A 99 -1.55 8.57 -17.30
N ALA A 100 -0.73 8.60 -16.25
CA ALA A 100 -0.10 9.83 -15.76
C ALA A 100 0.85 10.41 -16.83
N LEU A 101 1.68 9.57 -17.45
CA LEU A 101 2.56 9.96 -18.56
C LEU A 101 1.78 10.50 -19.76
N LYS A 102 0.61 9.93 -20.05
CA LYS A 102 -0.29 10.37 -21.14
C LYS A 102 -1.18 11.57 -20.75
N ARG A 103 -0.99 12.16 -19.57
CA ARG A 103 -1.80 13.26 -19.02
C ARG A 103 -3.32 12.98 -19.04
N LYS A 104 -3.71 11.70 -18.88
CA LYS A 104 -5.12 11.29 -18.86
C LYS A 104 -5.64 11.26 -17.42
N ASN A 105 -6.70 12.01 -17.10
CA ASN A 105 -7.27 12.10 -15.75
C ASN A 105 -7.63 10.76 -15.09
N LYS A 106 -7.79 9.68 -15.86
CA LYS A 106 -8.01 8.31 -15.35
C LYS A 106 -6.89 7.79 -14.44
N TRP A 107 -5.69 8.37 -14.48
CA TRP A 107 -4.58 7.92 -13.62
C TRP A 107 -4.88 8.02 -12.13
N ILE A 108 -5.67 9.02 -11.70
CA ILE A 108 -6.08 9.20 -10.30
C ILE A 108 -6.90 8.00 -9.84
N VAL A 109 -7.87 7.56 -10.65
CA VAL A 109 -8.74 6.43 -10.33
C VAL A 109 -7.91 5.17 -10.14
N TYR A 110 -6.97 4.90 -11.06
CA TYR A 110 -6.05 3.77 -10.91
C TYR A 110 -5.16 3.90 -9.67
N HIS A 111 -4.72 5.10 -9.31
CA HIS A 111 -3.89 5.35 -8.13
C HIS A 111 -4.66 5.12 -6.82
N VAL A 112 -5.89 5.62 -6.74
CA VAL A 112 -6.77 5.41 -5.59
C VAL A 112 -7.11 3.92 -5.44
N LEU A 113 -7.49 3.24 -6.53
CA LEU A 113 -7.73 1.79 -6.51
C LEU A 113 -6.48 1.01 -6.11
N PHE A 114 -5.30 1.47 -6.53
CA PHE A 114 -4.03 0.90 -6.10
C PHE A 114 -3.85 1.01 -4.58
N HIS A 115 -4.14 2.17 -3.96
CA HIS A 115 -4.09 2.29 -2.48
C HIS A 115 -5.05 1.32 -1.78
N PHE A 116 -6.29 1.20 -2.27
CA PHE A 116 -7.26 0.25 -1.72
C PHE A 116 -6.76 -1.20 -1.81
N ALA A 117 -6.23 -1.60 -2.96
CA ALA A 117 -5.71 -2.95 -3.17
C ALA A 117 -4.50 -3.24 -2.27
N VAL A 118 -3.57 -2.27 -2.14
CA VAL A 118 -2.41 -2.39 -1.24
C VAL A 118 -2.87 -2.55 0.21
N VAL A 119 -3.74 -1.67 0.71
CA VAL A 119 -4.25 -1.71 2.08
C VAL A 119 -4.97 -3.01 2.39
N LEU A 120 -5.83 -3.49 1.47
CA LEU A 120 -6.47 -4.80 1.61
C LEU A 120 -5.43 -5.91 1.77
N ASN A 121 -4.37 -5.92 0.93
CA ASN A 121 -3.31 -6.91 1.00
C ASN A 121 -2.55 -6.85 2.33
N GLN A 122 -2.20 -5.64 2.77
CA GLN A 122 -1.51 -5.42 4.04
C GLN A 122 -2.33 -5.98 5.21
N CYS A 123 -3.65 -5.73 5.24
CA CYS A 123 -4.55 -6.30 6.25
C CYS A 123 -4.62 -7.83 6.20
N LEU A 124 -4.71 -8.44 5.01
CA LEU A 124 -4.69 -9.90 4.87
C LEU A 124 -3.40 -10.51 5.44
N ILE A 125 -2.25 -9.91 5.15
CA ILE A 125 -0.94 -10.34 5.67
C ILE A 125 -0.89 -10.22 7.19
N ILE A 126 -1.33 -9.09 7.76
CA ILE A 126 -1.39 -8.91 9.22
C ILE A 126 -2.29 -9.98 9.85
N GLN A 127 -3.48 -10.22 9.29
CA GLN A 127 -4.41 -11.23 9.79
C GLN A 127 -3.79 -12.64 9.77
N SER A 128 -3.02 -12.99 8.72
CA SER A 128 -2.31 -14.26 8.64
C SER A 128 -1.23 -14.39 9.72
N ILE A 129 -0.46 -13.33 9.98
CA ILE A 129 0.54 -13.31 11.07
C ILE A 129 -0.12 -13.53 12.43
N VAL A 130 -1.23 -12.83 12.70
CA VAL A 130 -1.96 -12.94 13.98
C VAL A 130 -2.46 -14.35 14.19
N LYS A 131 -3.01 -14.97 13.14
CA LYS A 131 -3.54 -16.33 13.23
C LYS A 131 -2.46 -17.38 13.50
N LEU A 132 -1.22 -17.17 13.04
CA LEU A 132 -0.10 -18.06 13.34
C LEU A 132 0.43 -17.93 14.77
N ARG A 133 0.13 -16.82 15.46
CA ARG A 133 0.55 -16.59 16.85
C ARG A 133 -0.40 -17.21 17.89
N ASN A 134 -1.62 -17.55 17.48
CA ASN A 134 -2.67 -18.12 18.32
C ASN A 134 -2.84 -19.60 18.03
#